data_AF-A0A257RZH7-F1
#
_entry.id   AF-A0A257RZH7-F1
#
_cell.length_a   1.000
_cell.length_b   1.000
_cell.length_c   1.000
_cell.angle_alpha   90.00
_cell.angle_beta   90.00
_cell.angle_gamma   90.00
#
_symmetry.space_group_name_H-M   'P 1'
#
loop_
_entity.id
_entity.type
_entity.pdbx_description
1 polymer ?
#
loop_
_entity_poly.entity_id
_entity_poly.type
_entity_poly.pdbx_seq_one_letter_code
_entity_poly.pdbx_strand_id
1 'polypeptide(L)'
;HGPARTPGCIRLEIGRCLGPCAGACTASAYAERVRMARAFLDGVNDDPLDALRREMEASAERLEFERAASLRDKLGRLEELRAQFERLRFAIESLTFPYRVKGVDGDDRVYLIRRGRIRAEQPAPRTRAARRALRELQERVFGAVEPEGSRVPTHEIDELNLLSSWFRTHPGELKRARRGR
;
A
#
# COMPACT_ATOMS: atom_id res chain seq x y z
N HIS A 1 45.93 -20.76 14.90
CA HIS A 1 45.27 -20.09 13.76
C HIS A 1 43.77 -20.20 13.96
N GLY A 2 43.12 -19.14 14.47
CA GLY A 2 41.65 -19.12 14.61
C GLY A 2 40.99 -18.96 13.24
N PRO A 3 39.77 -19.50 13.02
CA PRO A 3 39.11 -19.44 11.72
C PRO A 3 38.92 -17.97 11.30
N ALA A 4 39.30 -17.66 10.05
CA ALA A 4 39.10 -16.36 9.45
C ALA A 4 37.61 -16.01 9.51
N ARG A 5 37.25 -14.96 10.25
CA ARG A 5 35.88 -14.42 10.21
C ARG A 5 35.64 -13.94 8.80
N THR A 6 34.71 -14.57 8.07
CA THR A 6 34.17 -14.00 6.85
C THR A 6 33.59 -12.62 7.22
N PRO A 7 34.11 -11.51 6.69
CA PRO A 7 33.61 -10.19 7.03
C PRO A 7 32.12 -10.13 6.73
N GLY A 8 31.32 -9.74 7.71
CA GLY A 8 29.89 -9.53 7.51
C GLY A 8 29.66 -8.35 6.57
N CYS A 9 28.43 -8.18 6.08
CA CYS A 9 28.10 -6.92 5.44
C CYS A 9 28.07 -5.80 6.49
N ILE A 10 28.38 -4.56 6.09
CA ILE A 10 28.39 -3.39 6.99
C ILE A 10 27.11 -3.26 7.83
N ARG A 11 25.94 -3.66 7.29
CA ARG A 11 24.67 -3.61 8.02
C ARG A 11 24.61 -4.56 9.21
N LEU A 12 25.25 -5.72 9.12
CA LEU A 12 25.39 -6.64 10.25
C LEU A 12 26.36 -6.04 11.28
N GLU A 13 27.49 -5.51 10.83
CA GLU A 13 28.53 -4.97 11.71
C GLU A 13 28.03 -3.78 12.55
N ILE A 14 27.17 -2.93 11.98
CA ILE A 14 26.55 -1.80 12.71
C ILE A 14 25.22 -2.17 13.39
N GLY A 15 24.86 -3.46 13.46
CA GLY A 15 23.66 -3.94 14.17
C GLY A 15 22.31 -3.61 13.52
N ARG A 16 22.28 -3.24 12.22
CA ARG A 16 21.03 -2.94 11.48
C ARG A 16 20.44 -4.15 10.73
N CYS A 17 21.13 -5.28 10.75
CA CYS A 17 20.69 -6.51 10.10
C CYS A 17 21.02 -7.72 10.98
N LEU A 18 20.16 -8.73 10.98
CA LEU A 18 20.43 -10.00 11.67
C LEU A 18 21.53 -10.84 10.98
N GLY A 19 21.94 -10.48 9.76
CA GLY A 19 22.97 -11.19 9.00
C GLY A 19 22.61 -12.61 8.57
N PRO A 20 21.39 -12.91 8.05
CA PRO A 20 21.01 -14.26 7.66
C PRO A 20 21.91 -14.82 6.54
N CYS A 21 22.40 -13.96 5.65
CA CYS A 21 23.32 -14.33 4.58
C CYS A 21 24.70 -14.81 5.07
N ALA A 22 25.12 -14.38 6.25
CA ALA A 22 26.38 -14.77 6.88
C ALA A 22 26.18 -15.85 7.95
N GLY A 23 24.97 -16.42 8.09
CA GLY A 23 24.64 -17.38 9.14
C GLY A 23 24.67 -16.79 10.57
N ALA A 24 24.59 -15.46 10.71
CA ALA A 24 24.68 -14.79 12.00
C ALA A 24 23.38 -14.86 12.83
N CYS A 25 22.30 -15.43 12.27
CA CYS A 25 21.05 -15.70 12.97
C CYS A 25 20.44 -17.04 12.54
N THR A 26 19.52 -17.57 13.35
CA THR A 26 18.77 -18.77 12.99
C THR A 26 17.69 -18.46 11.95
N ALA A 27 17.31 -19.47 11.16
CA ALA A 27 16.18 -19.36 10.23
C ALA A 27 14.88 -18.95 10.94
N SER A 28 14.64 -19.44 12.15
CA SER A 28 13.47 -19.08 12.96
C SER A 28 13.48 -17.61 13.37
N ALA A 29 14.62 -17.07 13.82
CA ALA A 29 14.75 -15.67 14.20
C ALA A 29 14.55 -14.73 13.01
N TYR A 30 15.08 -15.08 11.84
CA TYR A 30 14.85 -14.32 10.61
C TYR A 30 13.38 -14.37 10.18
N ALA A 31 12.77 -15.55 10.18
CA ALA A 31 11.37 -15.73 9.81
C ALA A 31 10.43 -14.92 10.73
N GLU A 32 10.72 -14.87 12.03
CA GLU A 32 9.96 -14.04 12.98
C GLU A 32 10.06 -12.55 12.63
N ARG A 33 11.28 -12.04 12.36
CA ARG A 33 11.44 -10.64 11.95
C ARG A 33 10.70 -10.31 10.64
N VAL A 34 10.72 -11.22 9.67
CA VAL A 34 9.96 -11.06 8.42
C VAL A 34 8.47 -11.05 8.70
N ARG A 35 7.97 -11.93 9.57
CA ARG A 35 6.56 -11.98 9.96
C ARG A 35 6.12 -10.67 10.62
N MET A 36 6.90 -10.16 11.57
CA MET A 36 6.62 -8.87 12.22
C MET A 36 6.61 -7.71 11.22
N ALA A 37 7.58 -7.66 10.30
CA ALA A 37 7.62 -6.64 9.26
C ALA A 37 6.39 -6.72 8.34
N ARG A 38 5.99 -7.94 7.96
CA ARG A 38 4.78 -8.15 7.15
C ARG A 38 3.52 -7.74 7.90
N ALA A 39 3.36 -8.16 9.15
CA ALA A 39 2.21 -7.80 9.98
C ALA A 39 2.04 -6.28 10.11
N PHE A 40 3.15 -5.55 10.27
CA PHE A 40 3.13 -4.09 10.32
C PHE A 40 2.66 -3.46 9.00
N LEU A 41 3.19 -3.92 7.86
CA LEU A 41 2.80 -3.42 6.53
C LEU A 41 1.38 -3.83 6.14
N ASP A 42 0.93 -5.00 6.60
CA ASP A 42 -0.44 -5.52 6.48
C ASP A 42 -1.39 -4.87 7.50
N GLY A 43 -0.90 -3.94 8.33
CA GLY A 43 -1.71 -3.17 9.26
C GLY A 43 -2.31 -3.96 10.41
N VAL A 44 -1.73 -5.12 10.72
CA VAL A 44 -2.20 -6.03 11.77
C VAL A 44 -1.71 -5.58 13.15
N ASN A 45 -0.53 -4.98 13.24
CA ASN A 45 0.05 -4.49 14.49
C ASN A 45 0.82 -3.17 14.31
N ASP A 46 0.90 -2.42 15.40
CA ASP A 46 1.62 -1.15 15.50
C ASP A 46 2.82 -1.23 16.45
N ASP A 47 3.20 -2.44 16.88
CA ASP A 47 4.29 -2.70 17.82
C ASP A 47 5.60 -1.95 17.49
N PRO A 48 6.03 -1.84 16.21
CA PRO A 48 7.22 -1.06 15.86
C PRO A 48 7.10 0.43 16.18
N LEU A 49 5.92 1.02 15.99
CA LEU A 49 5.65 2.42 16.30
C LEU A 49 5.64 2.64 17.82
N ASP A 50 4.96 1.76 18.55
CA ASP A 50 4.87 1.86 20.01
C ASP A 50 6.22 1.64 20.68
N ALA A 51 7.06 0.75 20.15
CA ALA A 51 8.43 0.55 20.62
C ALA A 51 9.27 1.82 20.44
N LEU A 52 9.22 2.45 19.27
CA LEU A 52 9.93 3.71 19.01
C LEU A 52 9.43 4.83 19.89
N ARG A 53 8.11 4.93 20.09
CA ARG A 53 7.49 5.96 20.95
C ARG A 53 7.93 5.81 22.40
N ARG A 54 7.85 4.60 22.97
CA ARG A 54 8.31 4.31 24.33
C ARG A 54 9.81 4.60 24.50
N GLU A 55 10.65 4.21 23.54
CA GLU A 55 12.10 4.46 23.63
C GLU A 55 12.42 5.96 23.52
N MET A 56 11.66 6.69 22.68
CA MET A 56 11.78 8.14 22.54
C MET A 56 11.46 8.84 23.87
N GLU A 57 10.31 8.52 24.47
CA GLU A 57 9.85 9.08 25.76
C GLU A 57 10.85 8.78 26.88
N ALA A 58 11.28 7.52 27.01
CA ALA A 58 12.28 7.14 28.01
C ALA A 58 13.63 7.86 27.82
N SER A 59 14.02 8.14 26.57
CA SER A 59 15.26 8.90 26.29
C SER A 59 15.11 10.38 26.67
N ALA A 60 13.93 10.97 26.46
CA ALA A 60 13.63 12.32 26.90
C ALA A 60 13.61 12.44 28.43
N GLU A 61 13.05 11.45 29.14
CA GLU A 61 13.08 11.38 30.61
C GLU A 61 14.50 11.32 31.17
N ARG A 62 15.42 10.63 30.47
CA ARG A 62 16.85 10.59 30.80
C ARG A 62 17.63 11.84 30.34
N LEU A 63 16.96 12.87 29.83
CA LEU A 63 17.57 14.09 29.28
C LEU A 63 18.49 13.84 28.07
N GLU A 64 18.33 12.70 27.38
CA GLU A 64 19.08 12.33 26.16
C GLU A 64 18.39 12.91 24.91
N PHE A 65 18.30 14.24 24.82
CA PHE A 65 17.48 14.91 23.82
C PHE A 65 17.85 14.61 22.36
N GLU A 66 19.13 14.45 22.04
CA GLU A 66 19.57 14.08 20.70
C GLU A 66 19.09 12.68 20.29
N ARG A 67 19.13 11.74 21.24
CA ARG A 67 18.61 10.38 21.02
C ARG A 67 17.10 10.41 20.84
N ALA A 68 16.39 11.14 21.70
CA ALA A 68 14.94 11.31 21.60
C ALA A 68 14.55 11.94 20.25
N ALA A 69 15.25 12.97 19.79
CA ALA A 69 15.03 13.58 18.48
C ALA A 69 15.24 12.59 17.33
N SER A 70 16.31 11.79 17.36
CA SER A 70 16.54 10.74 16.36
C SER A 70 15.43 9.69 16.34
N LEU A 71 14.91 9.29 17.50
CA LEU A 71 13.80 8.34 17.61
C LEU A 71 12.48 8.93 17.11
N ARG A 72 12.19 10.20 17.43
CA ARG A 72 11.04 10.95 16.90
C ARG A 72 11.05 10.98 15.38
N ASP A 73 12.19 11.30 14.78
CA ASP A 73 12.30 11.39 13.33
C ASP A 73 12.14 10.01 12.66
N LYS A 74 12.61 8.93 13.32
CA LYS A 74 12.34 7.55 12.86
C LYS A 74 10.86 7.18 12.99
N LEU A 75 10.22 7.54 14.10
CA LEU A 75 8.80 7.32 14.34
C LEU A 75 7.98 7.98 13.24
N GLY A 76 8.21 9.27 12.96
CA GLY A 76 7.48 10.00 11.92
C GLY A 76 7.60 9.35 10.53
N ARG A 77 8.81 8.93 10.13
CA ARG A 77 9.01 8.20 8.86
C ARG A 77 8.23 6.88 8.80
N LEU A 78 8.14 6.18 9.93
CA LEU A 78 7.43 4.90 10.01
C LEU A 78 5.91 5.09 10.03
N GLU A 79 5.41 6.15 10.66
CA GLU A 79 4.00 6.57 10.62
C GLU A 79 3.59 6.98 9.20
N GLU A 80 4.42 7.74 8.49
CA GLU A 80 4.18 8.10 7.08
C GLU A 80 4.10 6.87 6.18
N LEU A 81 5.01 5.91 6.37
CA LEU A 81 5.01 4.64 5.65
C LEU A 81 3.72 3.86 5.93
N ARG A 82 3.32 3.76 7.20
CA ARG A 82 2.07 3.09 7.58
C ARG A 82 0.87 3.72 6.89
N ALA A 83 0.74 5.05 6.96
CA ALA A 83 -0.35 5.77 6.32
C ALA A 83 -0.35 5.57 4.79
N GLN A 84 0.82 5.44 4.16
CA GLN A 84 0.92 5.12 2.73
C GLN A 84 0.35 3.73 2.42
N PHE A 85 0.74 2.70 3.18
CA PHE A 85 0.24 1.34 2.97
C PHE A 85 -1.28 1.22 3.23
N GLU A 86 -1.82 1.97 4.19
CA GLU A 86 -3.26 2.05 4.44
C GLU A 86 -4.01 2.66 3.25
N ARG A 87 -3.50 3.75 2.66
CA ARG A 87 -4.07 4.34 1.44
C ARG A 87 -4.05 3.35 0.27
N LEU A 88 -2.94 2.65 0.09
CA LEU A 88 -2.82 1.65 -0.97
C LEU A 88 -3.84 0.52 -0.79
N ARG A 89 -3.97 0.01 0.43
CA ARG A 89 -4.93 -1.05 0.76
C ARG A 89 -6.37 -0.62 0.55
N PHE A 90 -6.73 0.57 1.03
CA PHE A 90 -8.04 1.15 0.76
C PHE A 90 -8.31 1.19 -0.74
N ALA A 91 -7.37 1.67 -1.56
CA ALA A 91 -7.57 1.69 -3.00
C ALA A 91 -7.82 0.29 -3.59
N ILE A 92 -6.99 -0.68 -3.21
CA ILE A 92 -7.05 -2.06 -3.71
C ILE A 92 -8.35 -2.76 -3.30
N GLU A 93 -8.80 -2.59 -2.06
CA GLU A 93 -9.97 -3.29 -1.52
C GLU A 93 -11.28 -2.58 -1.86
N SER A 94 -11.27 -1.25 -1.90
CA SER A 94 -12.50 -0.45 -1.96
C SER A 94 -12.82 0.16 -3.33
N LEU A 95 -11.84 0.35 -4.21
CA LEU A 95 -12.03 0.99 -5.52
C LEU A 95 -12.22 -0.04 -6.62
N THR A 96 -13.38 -0.71 -6.59
CA THR A 96 -13.82 -1.63 -7.65
C THR A 96 -15.26 -1.32 -8.04
N PHE A 97 -15.49 -0.62 -9.14
CA PHE A 97 -16.82 -0.22 -9.64
C PHE A 97 -16.72 0.45 -11.02
N PRO A 98 -17.82 0.48 -11.80
CA PRO A 98 -17.94 1.41 -12.91
C PRO A 98 -18.11 2.86 -12.40
N TYR A 99 -17.40 3.80 -12.98
CA TYR A 99 -17.43 5.21 -12.62
C TYR A 99 -17.78 6.06 -13.84
N ARG A 100 -18.90 6.79 -13.77
CA ARG A 100 -19.38 7.66 -14.84
C ARG A 100 -18.99 9.11 -14.57
N VAL A 101 -18.37 9.75 -15.55
CA VAL A 101 -17.95 11.15 -15.52
C VAL A 101 -18.68 11.89 -16.63
N LYS A 102 -19.23 13.06 -16.31
CA LYS A 102 -19.83 13.94 -17.31
C LYS A 102 -18.71 14.65 -18.08
N GLY A 103 -18.77 14.59 -19.40
CA GLY A 103 -17.83 15.29 -20.26
C GLY A 103 -18.36 16.66 -20.69
N VAL A 104 -17.48 17.44 -21.30
CA VAL A 104 -17.85 18.67 -22.01
C VAL A 104 -18.51 18.28 -23.33
N ASP A 105 -19.52 19.03 -23.78
CA ASP A 105 -20.27 18.79 -25.02
C ASP A 105 -20.87 17.38 -25.14
N GLY A 106 -21.17 16.76 -23.99
CA GLY A 106 -21.75 15.43 -23.90
C GLY A 106 -20.76 14.29 -24.10
N ASP A 107 -19.43 14.53 -24.11
CA ASP A 107 -18.42 13.46 -24.11
C ASP A 107 -18.34 12.72 -22.75
N ASP A 108 -19.48 12.28 -22.25
CA ASP A 108 -19.59 11.52 -21.02
C ASP A 108 -18.79 10.21 -21.16
N ARG A 109 -18.03 9.86 -20.12
CA ARG A 109 -17.15 8.68 -20.09
C ARG A 109 -17.55 7.72 -18.99
N VAL A 110 -17.24 6.44 -19.21
CA VAL A 110 -17.32 5.39 -18.19
C VAL A 110 -15.95 4.76 -18.03
N TYR A 111 -15.42 4.85 -16.82
CA TYR A 111 -14.20 4.20 -16.38
C TYR A 111 -14.56 2.94 -15.60
N LEU A 112 -13.98 1.80 -15.96
CA LEU A 112 -14.12 0.57 -15.17
C LEU A 112 -12.94 0.49 -14.21
N ILE A 113 -13.18 0.85 -12.95
CA ILE A 113 -12.15 0.87 -11.92
C ILE A 113 -12.17 -0.47 -11.20
N ARG A 114 -11.04 -1.15 -11.08
CA ARG A 114 -10.88 -2.40 -10.34
C ARG A 114 -9.58 -2.37 -9.56
N ARG A 115 -9.66 -2.69 -8.26
CA ARG A 115 -8.52 -2.68 -7.33
C ARG A 115 -7.70 -1.37 -7.38
N GLY A 116 -8.39 -0.23 -7.47
CA GLY A 116 -7.74 1.08 -7.50
C GLY A 116 -7.09 1.44 -8.82
N ARG A 117 -7.50 0.83 -9.94
CA ARG A 117 -6.93 1.07 -11.27
C ARG A 117 -7.98 1.10 -12.37
N ILE A 118 -7.74 1.84 -13.44
CA ILE A 118 -8.61 1.87 -14.62
C ILE A 118 -8.29 0.65 -15.49
N ARG A 119 -9.26 -0.25 -15.64
CA ARG A 119 -9.14 -1.45 -16.49
C ARG A 119 -9.67 -1.23 -17.90
N ALA A 120 -10.59 -0.28 -18.05
CA ALA A 120 -11.11 0.13 -19.34
C ALA A 120 -11.71 1.53 -19.24
N GLU A 121 -11.67 2.24 -20.36
CA GLU A 121 -12.35 3.50 -20.59
C GLU A 121 -13.20 3.38 -21.87
N GLN A 122 -14.41 3.93 -21.86
CA GLN A 122 -15.21 4.08 -23.06
C GLN A 122 -16.23 5.23 -22.94
N PRO A 123 -16.79 5.72 -24.07
CA PRO A 123 -17.90 6.67 -24.05
C PRO A 123 -19.13 6.11 -23.31
N ALA A 124 -19.91 7.01 -22.72
CA ALA A 124 -21.17 6.65 -22.07
C ALA A 124 -22.17 6.07 -23.08
N PRO A 125 -22.79 4.91 -22.78
CA PRO A 125 -23.58 4.21 -23.77
C PRO A 125 -24.91 4.91 -24.05
N ARG A 126 -25.04 5.50 -25.24
CA ARG A 126 -26.26 6.18 -25.72
C ARG A 126 -27.26 5.25 -26.40
N THR A 127 -26.78 4.16 -27.01
CA THR A 127 -27.62 3.21 -27.76
C THR A 127 -27.83 1.89 -27.00
N ARG A 128 -28.86 1.11 -27.37
CA ARG A 128 -29.08 -0.23 -26.81
C ARG A 128 -27.91 -1.18 -27.06
N ALA A 129 -27.29 -1.10 -28.25
CA ALA A 129 -26.10 -1.86 -28.59
C ALA A 129 -24.90 -1.47 -27.71
N ALA A 130 -24.64 -0.18 -27.53
CA ALA A 130 -23.56 0.30 -26.65
C ALA A 130 -23.77 -0.11 -25.19
N ARG A 131 -25.03 -0.12 -24.71
CA ARG A 131 -25.35 -0.61 -23.35
C ARG A 131 -25.07 -2.10 -23.19
N ARG A 132 -25.29 -2.91 -24.24
CA ARG A 132 -24.95 -4.34 -24.25
C ARG A 132 -23.44 -4.54 -24.21
N ALA A 133 -22.70 -3.83 -25.06
CA ALA A 133 -21.24 -3.87 -25.09
C ALA A 133 -20.60 -3.45 -23.76
N LEU A 134 -21.12 -2.40 -23.09
CA LEU A 134 -20.66 -2.02 -21.75
C LEU A 134 -20.84 -3.15 -20.74
N ARG A 135 -22.00 -3.83 -20.74
CA ARG A 135 -22.24 -4.94 -19.79
C ARG A 135 -21.28 -6.10 -20.01
N GLU A 136 -21.07 -6.51 -21.26
CA GLU A 136 -20.10 -7.56 -21.60
C GLU A 136 -18.67 -7.19 -21.19
N LEU A 137 -18.29 -5.91 -21.37
CA LEU A 137 -17.00 -5.40 -20.90
C LEU A 137 -16.90 -5.41 -19.37
N GLN A 138 -17.95 -5.02 -18.66
CA GLN A 138 -18.01 -5.06 -17.19
C GLN A 138 -17.87 -6.49 -16.66
N GLU A 139 -18.60 -7.45 -17.23
CA GLU A 139 -18.52 -8.87 -16.86
C GLU A 139 -17.09 -9.40 -17.04
N ARG A 140 -16.44 -9.09 -18.15
CA ARG A 140 -15.04 -9.47 -18.40
C ARG A 140 -14.08 -8.80 -17.41
N VAL A 141 -14.24 -7.50 -17.17
CA VAL A 141 -13.34 -6.73 -16.28
C VAL A 141 -13.49 -7.13 -14.82
N PHE A 142 -14.72 -7.35 -14.33
CA PHE A 142 -14.98 -7.63 -12.92
C PHE A 142 -15.08 -9.12 -12.60
N GLY A 143 -15.40 -9.97 -13.58
CA GLY A 143 -15.53 -11.42 -13.43
C GLY A 143 -14.23 -12.21 -13.56
N ALA A 144 -13.16 -11.62 -14.12
CA ALA A 144 -11.86 -12.30 -14.22
C ALA A 144 -11.31 -12.63 -12.81
N VAL A 145 -10.97 -13.89 -12.53
CA VAL A 145 -10.27 -14.28 -11.29
C VAL A 145 -8.83 -13.74 -11.39
N GLU A 146 -8.46 -12.83 -10.50
CA GLU A 146 -7.06 -12.39 -10.41
C GLU A 146 -6.27 -13.37 -9.52
N PRO A 147 -5.02 -13.74 -9.89
CA PRO A 147 -4.17 -14.56 -9.05
C PRO A 147 -3.92 -13.89 -7.69
N GLU A 148 -3.99 -14.69 -6.63
CA GLU A 148 -3.69 -14.22 -5.28
C GLU A 148 -2.23 -13.74 -5.21
N GLY A 149 -2.00 -12.54 -4.65
CA GLY A 149 -0.66 -11.96 -4.55
C GLY A 149 -0.10 -11.38 -5.86
N SER A 150 -0.94 -11.08 -6.85
CA SER A 150 -0.54 -10.27 -8.01
C SER A 150 0.16 -8.99 -7.54
N ARG A 151 1.47 -8.90 -7.79
CA ARG A 151 2.26 -7.70 -7.51
C ARG A 151 1.65 -6.56 -8.31
N VAL A 152 1.52 -5.39 -7.70
CA VAL A 152 1.20 -4.15 -8.41
C VAL A 152 2.51 -3.62 -9.00
N PRO A 153 2.69 -3.59 -10.33
CA PRO A 153 3.83 -2.92 -10.93
C PRO A 153 4.01 -1.49 -10.41
N THR A 154 5.25 -1.08 -10.24
CA THR A 154 5.60 0.25 -9.69
C THR A 154 4.96 1.40 -10.47
N HIS A 155 4.87 1.29 -11.80
CA HIS A 155 4.28 2.32 -12.67
C HIS A 155 2.78 2.52 -12.47
N GLU A 156 2.11 1.60 -11.78
CA GLU A 156 0.67 1.67 -11.52
C GLU A 156 0.37 2.25 -10.14
N ILE A 157 1.39 2.40 -9.29
CA ILE A 157 1.26 2.99 -7.96
C ILE A 157 0.79 4.44 -8.07
N ASP A 158 1.24 5.17 -9.09
CA ASP A 158 0.83 6.56 -9.32
C ASP A 158 -0.65 6.67 -9.68
N GLU A 159 -1.14 5.81 -10.58
CA GLU A 159 -2.56 5.71 -10.93
C GLU A 159 -3.41 5.39 -9.69
N LEU A 160 -2.96 4.42 -8.90
CA LEU A 160 -3.62 4.02 -7.68
C LEU A 160 -3.66 5.15 -6.66
N ASN A 161 -2.55 5.85 -6.44
CA ASN A 161 -2.48 7.01 -5.57
C ASN A 161 -3.39 8.14 -6.06
N LEU A 162 -3.45 8.38 -7.37
CA LEU A 162 -4.32 9.39 -7.98
C LEU A 162 -5.80 9.08 -7.70
N LEU A 163 -6.24 7.86 -8.01
CA LEU A 163 -7.63 7.43 -7.76
C LEU A 163 -7.95 7.40 -6.26
N SER A 164 -7.04 6.92 -5.43
CA SER A 164 -7.19 6.96 -3.98
C SER A 164 -7.35 8.39 -3.47
N SER A 165 -6.54 9.32 -3.97
CA SER A 165 -6.61 10.73 -3.60
C SER A 165 -7.95 11.34 -4.03
N TRP A 166 -8.36 11.12 -5.28
CA TRP A 166 -9.63 11.61 -5.84
C TRP A 166 -10.84 11.19 -5.00
N PHE A 167 -11.00 9.89 -4.74
CA PHE A 167 -12.17 9.40 -4.01
C PHE A 167 -12.15 9.72 -2.51
N ARG A 168 -10.97 9.98 -1.93
CA ARG A 168 -10.84 10.46 -0.54
C ARG A 168 -11.24 11.92 -0.43
N THR A 169 -10.84 12.77 -1.38
CA THR A 169 -11.21 14.19 -1.40
C THR A 169 -12.66 14.41 -1.86
N HIS A 170 -13.23 13.44 -2.59
CA HIS A 170 -14.60 13.49 -3.08
C HIS A 170 -15.46 12.29 -2.61
N PRO A 171 -15.80 12.20 -1.31
CA PRO A 171 -16.57 11.07 -0.77
C PRO A 171 -17.98 10.95 -1.39
N GLY A 172 -18.55 12.05 -1.90
CA GLY A 172 -19.81 12.02 -2.63
C GLY A 172 -19.74 11.25 -3.96
N GLU A 173 -18.60 11.36 -4.66
CA GLU A 173 -18.31 10.64 -5.91
C GLU A 173 -18.23 9.13 -5.66
N LEU A 174 -17.54 8.72 -4.60
CA LEU A 174 -17.43 7.32 -4.20
C LEU A 174 -18.80 6.71 -3.85
N LYS A 175 -19.62 7.45 -3.09
CA LYS A 175 -20.99 7.04 -2.76
C LYS A 175 -21.83 6.87 -4.03
N ARG A 176 -21.74 7.81 -4.98
CA ARG A 176 -22.47 7.74 -6.25
C ARG A 176 -22.02 6.54 -7.10
N ALA A 177 -20.72 6.31 -7.21
CA ALA A 177 -20.16 5.20 -7.99
C ALA A 177 -20.59 3.83 -7.44
N ARG A 178 -20.65 3.69 -6.11
CA ARG A 178 -21.07 2.44 -5.45
C ARG A 178 -22.58 2.18 -5.52
N ARG A 179 -23.42 3.22 -5.54
CA ARG A 179 -24.89 3.09 -5.67
C ARG A 179 -25.35 2.58 -7.03
N GLY A 180 -24.48 2.68 -8.06
CA GLY A 180 -24.76 2.18 -9.41
C GLY A 180 -24.26 0.76 -9.69
N ARG A 181 -23.88 0.00 -8.66
CA ARG A 181 -23.62 -1.45 -8.78
C ARG A 181 -24.91 -2.23 -9.00
#